data_AF-A0A5P2C625-F1
#
_entry.id   AF-A0A5P2C625-F1
#
_cell.length_a   1.000
_cell.length_b   1.000
_cell.length_c   1.000
_cell.angle_alpha   90.00
_cell.angle_beta   90.00
_cell.angle_gamma   90.00
#
_symmetry.space_group_name_H-M   'P 1'
#
loop_
_entity.id
_entity.type
_entity.pdbx_description
1 polymer ?
#
loop_
_entity_poly.entity_id
_entity_poly.type
_entity_poly.pdbx_seq_one_letter_code
_entity_poly.pdbx_strand_id
1 'polypeptide(L)'
;MQSSPEQESVELPYRVVSEPEWNAAAAATASVGVHPSEELAEVVVVSGPCPRCEHHTVFSERLVAYSDMLGAGSGRRGLLARALRRAAARGGRRDIEVICSCGGAHPDAGEESGCGASWVLTVEWGQ
;
A
#
# COMPACT_ATOMS: atom_id res chain seq x y z
N MET A 1 5.38 34.04 -31.15
CA MET A 1 6.11 33.39 -30.05
C MET A 1 5.50 33.93 -28.75
N GLN A 2 4.50 33.25 -28.20
CA GLN A 2 3.88 33.61 -26.92
C GLN A 2 4.39 32.61 -25.88
N SER A 3 5.01 33.13 -24.84
CA SER A 3 5.66 32.39 -23.77
C SER A 3 4.63 31.57 -22.99
N SER A 4 4.96 30.30 -22.71
CA SER A 4 4.19 29.44 -21.82
C SER A 4 4.14 30.05 -20.42
N PRO A 5 2.99 30.01 -19.72
CA PRO A 5 2.91 30.51 -18.35
C PRO A 5 3.81 29.68 -17.43
N GLU A 6 4.67 30.36 -16.67
CA GLU A 6 5.40 29.78 -15.54
C GLU A 6 4.36 29.22 -14.57
N GLN A 7 4.37 27.90 -14.40
CA GLN A 7 3.52 27.21 -13.44
C GLN A 7 4.04 27.54 -12.05
N GLU A 8 3.33 28.41 -11.33
CA GLU A 8 3.56 28.68 -9.92
C GLU A 8 3.35 27.38 -9.13
N SER A 9 4.44 26.80 -8.62
CA SER A 9 4.40 25.56 -7.85
C SER A 9 3.83 25.85 -6.48
N VAL A 10 2.60 25.38 -6.21
CA VAL A 10 2.04 25.37 -4.86
C VAL A 10 2.81 24.34 -4.05
N GLU A 11 3.54 24.78 -3.02
CA GLU A 11 4.16 23.86 -2.06
C GLU A 11 3.05 23.11 -1.31
N LEU A 12 3.00 21.79 -1.49
CA LEU A 12 2.12 20.94 -0.70
C LEU A 12 2.66 20.86 0.74
N PRO A 13 1.80 21.03 1.76
CA PRO A 13 2.23 21.02 3.15
C PRO A 13 2.79 19.67 3.58
N TYR A 14 2.30 18.58 2.97
CA TYR A 14 2.77 17.22 3.24
C TYR A 14 3.78 16.77 2.19
N ARG A 15 4.96 16.33 2.68
CA ARG A 15 6.01 15.77 1.83
C ARG A 15 6.24 14.30 2.16
N VAL A 16 6.13 13.46 1.13
CA VAL A 16 6.60 12.07 1.21
C VAL A 16 8.10 12.03 0.92
N VAL A 17 8.86 11.43 1.82
CA VAL A 17 10.31 11.24 1.73
C VAL A 17 10.58 9.76 1.87
N SER A 18 11.65 9.27 1.26
CA SER A 18 12.13 7.90 1.42
C SER A 18 13.63 7.89 1.69
N GLU A 19 14.07 6.96 2.54
CA GLU A 19 15.48 6.72 2.83
C GLU A 19 15.78 5.21 2.77
N PRO A 20 16.89 4.77 2.14
CA PRO A 20 17.17 3.34 1.98
C PRO A 20 17.25 2.56 3.29
N GLU A 21 17.69 3.19 4.37
CA GLU A 21 17.76 2.59 5.71
C GLU A 21 16.40 2.21 6.29
N TRP A 22 15.34 2.93 5.91
CA TRP A 22 13.98 2.66 6.36
C TRP A 22 13.45 1.34 5.82
N ASN A 23 13.89 0.92 4.63
CA ASN A 23 13.52 -0.38 4.07
C ASN A 23 14.03 -1.51 4.97
N ALA A 24 15.30 -1.45 5.38
CA ALA A 24 15.93 -2.46 6.23
C ALA A 24 15.31 -2.48 7.64
N ALA A 25 15.12 -1.30 8.24
CA ALA A 25 14.50 -1.17 9.56
C ALA A 25 13.05 -1.70 9.55
N ALA A 26 12.24 -1.30 8.57
CA ALA A 26 10.87 -1.77 8.44
C ALA A 26 10.81 -3.28 8.19
N ALA A 27 11.67 -3.83 7.32
CA ALA A 27 11.70 -5.27 7.05
C ALA A 27 12.00 -6.12 8.30
N ALA A 28 12.75 -5.59 9.26
CA ALA A 28 13.06 -6.28 10.51
C ALA A 28 11.87 -6.33 11.50
N THR A 29 10.92 -5.40 11.39
CA THR A 29 9.83 -5.23 12.38
C THR A 29 8.43 -5.40 11.81
N ALA A 30 8.26 -5.31 10.50
CA ALA A 30 6.96 -5.39 9.85
C ALA A 30 6.40 -6.81 9.94
N SER A 31 5.09 -6.87 10.19
CA SER A 31 4.28 -8.05 10.04
C SER A 31 3.49 -7.94 8.75
N VAL A 32 3.47 -9.03 7.98
CA VAL A 32 2.73 -9.10 6.72
C VAL A 32 1.66 -10.16 6.85
N GLY A 33 0.41 -9.76 6.64
CA GLY A 33 -0.74 -10.65 6.50
C GLY A 33 -1.30 -10.62 5.09
N VAL A 34 -1.61 -11.79 4.53
CA VAL A 34 -2.48 -11.88 3.35
C VAL A 34 -3.85 -12.23 3.85
N HIS A 35 -4.83 -11.36 3.60
CA HIS A 35 -6.20 -11.57 4.05
C HIS A 35 -7.09 -11.90 2.84
N PRO A 36 -7.21 -13.17 2.43
CA PRO A 36 -8.24 -13.54 1.48
C PRO A 36 -9.58 -13.59 2.22
N SER A 37 -10.38 -12.51 2.20
CA SER A 37 -11.78 -12.60 2.65
C SER A 37 -12.71 -12.92 1.47
N GLU A 38 -13.93 -13.41 1.72
CA GLU A 38 -14.87 -13.67 0.61
C GLU A 38 -15.29 -12.38 -0.12
N GLU A 39 -15.18 -11.23 0.56
CA GLU A 39 -15.54 -9.89 0.08
C GLU A 39 -14.35 -9.12 -0.50
N LEU A 40 -13.16 -9.31 0.06
CA LEU A 40 -11.89 -8.69 -0.32
C LEU A 40 -10.80 -9.76 -0.32
N ALA A 41 -10.98 -10.74 -1.19
CA ALA A 41 -9.87 -11.60 -1.50
C ALA A 41 -8.83 -10.73 -2.17
N GLU A 42 -7.55 -10.87 -1.80
CA GLU A 42 -6.42 -10.25 -2.49
C GLU A 42 -5.92 -8.92 -1.86
N VAL A 43 -6.01 -8.74 -0.54
CA VAL A 43 -5.31 -7.63 0.14
C VAL A 43 -4.07 -8.14 0.87
N VAL A 44 -2.90 -7.55 0.58
CA VAL A 44 -1.72 -7.62 1.45
C VAL A 44 -1.85 -6.50 2.46
N VAL A 45 -1.82 -6.87 3.74
CA VAL A 45 -1.75 -5.94 4.85
C VAL A 45 -0.33 -5.98 5.40
N VAL A 46 0.33 -4.83 5.38
CA VAL A 46 1.59 -4.60 6.06
C VAL A 46 1.29 -3.80 7.32
N SER A 47 1.71 -4.30 8.48
CA SER A 47 1.58 -3.59 9.75
C SER A 47 2.89 -3.58 10.50
N GLY A 48 3.15 -2.53 11.29
CA GLY A 48 4.39 -2.42 12.03
C GLY A 48 4.69 -1.00 12.46
N PRO A 49 5.78 -0.78 13.22
CA PRO A 49 6.24 0.56 13.54
C PRO A 49 6.77 1.27 12.30
N CYS A 50 6.47 2.56 12.17
CA CYS A 50 7.12 3.41 11.19
C CYS A 50 8.61 3.56 11.52
N PRO A 51 9.54 3.36 10.57
CA PRO A 51 10.98 3.47 10.84
C PRO A 51 11.44 4.89 11.17
N ARG A 52 10.63 5.92 10.86
CA ARG A 52 10.93 7.33 11.18
C ARG A 52 10.34 7.80 12.51
N CYS A 53 9.04 7.56 12.73
CA CYS A 53 8.33 8.09 13.91
C CYS A 53 7.96 7.03 14.94
N GLU A 54 8.28 5.75 14.70
CA GLU A 54 8.06 4.59 15.58
C GLU A 54 6.60 4.26 15.91
N HIS A 55 5.65 5.12 15.52
CA HIS A 55 4.23 4.85 15.65
C HIS A 55 3.78 3.69 14.76
N HIS A 56 2.82 2.91 15.25
CA HIS A 56 2.23 1.81 14.50
C HIS A 56 1.46 2.33 13.28
N THR A 57 1.70 1.73 12.12
CA THR A 57 0.98 2.00 10.88
C THR A 57 0.45 0.69 10.29
N VAL A 58 -0.67 0.79 9.58
CA VAL A 58 -1.27 -0.32 8.83
C VAL A 58 -1.49 0.16 7.41
N PHE A 59 -0.91 -0.54 6.46
CA PHE A 59 -1.03 -0.29 5.04
C PHE A 59 -1.64 -1.50 4.35
N SER A 60 -2.53 -1.25 3.40
CA SER A 60 -3.23 -2.30 2.66
C SER A 60 -3.13 -2.08 1.16
N GLU A 61 -2.55 -3.02 0.44
CA GLU A 61 -2.48 -3.00 -1.03
C GLU A 61 -3.32 -4.13 -1.63
N ARG A 62 -4.13 -3.80 -2.65
CA ARG A 62 -4.87 -4.80 -3.42
C ARG A 62 -3.92 -5.48 -4.42
N LEU A 63 -3.80 -6.80 -4.36
CA LEU A 63 -2.96 -7.59 -5.25
C LEU A 63 -3.49 -7.64 -6.68
N VAL A 64 -4.78 -7.42 -6.90
CA VAL A 64 -5.43 -7.63 -8.20
C VAL A 64 -6.44 -6.50 -8.51
N ALA A 65 -6.31 -5.90 -9.69
CA ALA A 65 -7.18 -4.82 -10.18
C ALA A 65 -8.32 -5.32 -11.09
N TYR A 66 -8.68 -6.60 -11.05
CA TYR A 66 -9.79 -7.13 -11.87
C TYR A 66 -11.16 -6.87 -11.27
N SER A 67 -11.27 -6.28 -10.07
CA SER A 67 -12.57 -5.87 -9.49
C SER A 67 -13.37 -5.03 -10.47
N ASP A 68 -12.68 -4.19 -11.24
CA ASP A 68 -13.29 -3.27 -12.20
C ASP A 68 -13.62 -3.97 -13.53
N MET A 69 -12.88 -5.04 -13.88
CA MET A 69 -13.14 -5.86 -15.07
C MET A 69 -14.20 -6.95 -14.85
N LEU A 70 -14.44 -7.35 -13.60
CA LEU A 70 -15.32 -8.48 -13.23
C LEU A 70 -16.74 -8.03 -12.81
N GLY A 71 -17.18 -6.85 -13.27
CA GLY A 71 -18.50 -6.29 -13.01
C GLY A 71 -19.65 -7.31 -12.96
N ALA A 72 -20.54 -7.09 -11.98
CA ALA A 72 -21.63 -7.96 -11.58
C ALA A 72 -22.45 -8.53 -12.76
N GLY A 73 -22.21 -9.80 -13.11
CA GLY A 73 -23.00 -10.45 -14.16
C GLY A 73 -22.57 -11.87 -14.49
N SER A 74 -23.47 -12.83 -14.23
CA SER A 74 -23.46 -14.25 -14.64
C SER A 74 -22.58 -15.24 -13.82
N GLY A 75 -23.18 -16.37 -13.40
CA GLY A 75 -22.58 -17.39 -12.52
C GLY A 75 -21.31 -18.09 -13.04
N ARG A 76 -20.97 -17.97 -14.33
CA ARG A 76 -19.67 -18.42 -14.88
C ARG A 76 -18.51 -17.53 -14.42
N ARG A 77 -18.77 -16.24 -14.13
CA ARG A 77 -17.76 -15.31 -13.59
C ARG A 77 -17.43 -15.57 -12.13
N GLY A 78 -18.38 -16.09 -11.34
CA GLY A 78 -18.14 -16.48 -9.94
C GLY A 78 -17.12 -17.62 -9.80
N LEU A 79 -17.13 -18.57 -10.74
CA LEU A 79 -16.11 -19.64 -10.81
C LEU A 79 -14.74 -19.10 -11.21
N LEU A 80 -14.67 -18.20 -12.19
CA LEU A 80 -13.41 -17.56 -12.60
C LEU A 80 -12.82 -16.71 -11.46
N ALA A 81 -13.63 -15.85 -10.83
CA ALA A 81 -13.22 -15.07 -9.67
C ALA A 81 -12.77 -15.98 -8.52
N ARG A 82 -13.46 -17.10 -8.27
CA ARG A 82 -13.01 -18.08 -7.25
C ARG A 82 -11.70 -18.77 -7.62
N ALA A 83 -11.47 -19.05 -8.91
CA ALA A 83 -10.22 -19.63 -9.39
C ALA A 83 -9.05 -18.65 -9.29
N LEU A 84 -9.27 -17.38 -9.66
CA LEU A 84 -8.28 -16.30 -9.53
C LEU A 84 -7.94 -16.04 -8.06
N ARG A 85 -8.93 -15.95 -7.18
CA ARG A 85 -8.72 -15.83 -5.72
C ARG A 85 -7.88 -16.96 -5.15
N ARG A 86 -8.15 -18.20 -5.56
CA ARG A 86 -7.35 -19.36 -5.17
C ARG A 86 -5.93 -19.30 -5.75
N ALA A 87 -5.75 -18.81 -6.97
CA ALA A 87 -4.44 -18.65 -7.58
C ALA A 87 -3.61 -17.57 -6.86
N ALA A 88 -4.21 -16.42 -6.56
CA ALA A 88 -3.56 -15.35 -5.80
C ALA A 88 -3.18 -15.79 -4.38
N ALA A 89 -4.00 -16.64 -3.75
CA ALA A 89 -3.69 -17.20 -2.43
C ALA A 89 -2.59 -18.28 -2.44
N ARG A 90 -2.21 -18.86 -3.59
CA ARG A 90 -1.19 -19.91 -3.69
C ARG A 90 0.23 -19.42 -3.51
N GLY A 91 0.44 -18.11 -3.57
CA GLY A 91 1.74 -17.50 -3.36
C GLY A 91 2.15 -16.55 -4.45
N GLY A 92 3.08 -15.67 -4.10
CA GLY A 92 3.55 -14.62 -4.97
C GLY A 92 4.63 -13.78 -4.30
N ARG A 93 5.17 -12.86 -5.09
CA ARG A 93 6.16 -11.88 -4.66
C ARG A 93 5.77 -10.51 -5.22
N ARG A 94 5.88 -9.46 -4.41
CA ARG A 94 5.58 -8.09 -4.83
C ARG A 94 6.39 -7.09 -4.01
N ASP A 95 6.84 -6.03 -4.66
CA ASP A 95 7.38 -4.86 -3.98
C ASP A 95 6.22 -3.91 -3.66
N ILE A 96 6.10 -3.56 -2.38
CA ILE A 96 5.01 -2.74 -1.82
C ILE A 96 5.63 -1.46 -1.28
N GLU A 97 5.24 -0.31 -1.83
CA GLU A 97 5.56 0.97 -1.23
C GLU A 97 4.57 1.26 -0.11
N VAL A 98 5.07 1.36 1.11
CA VAL A 98 4.31 1.73 2.29
C VAL A 98 4.60 3.18 2.59
N ILE A 99 3.54 3.99 2.69
CA ILE A 99 3.62 5.36 3.20
C ILE A 99 3.05 5.34 4.62
N CYS A 100 3.75 5.92 5.57
CA CYS A 100 3.30 6.02 6.94
C CYS A 100 1.96 6.75 7.01
N SER A 101 0.97 6.08 7.60
CA SER A 101 -0.40 6.58 7.86
C SER A 101 -0.75 6.53 9.35
N CYS A 102 0.26 6.59 10.23
CA CYS A 102 0.02 6.48 11.67
C CYS A 102 -0.83 7.65 12.20
N GLY A 103 -1.60 7.41 13.26
CA GLY A 103 -2.43 8.43 13.91
C GLY A 103 -1.68 9.36 14.87
N GLY A 104 -0.35 9.32 14.91
CA GLY A 104 0.46 10.22 15.73
C GLY A 104 0.39 11.66 15.23
N ALA A 105 0.54 12.63 16.13
CA ALA A 105 0.56 14.05 15.78
C ALA A 105 1.86 14.40 15.03
N HIS A 106 1.73 14.98 13.84
CA HIS A 106 2.84 15.40 13.01
C HIS A 106 2.65 16.87 12.58
N PRO A 107 3.50 17.81 13.07
CA PRO A 107 3.35 19.24 12.77
C PRO A 107 3.37 19.55 11.27
N ASP A 108 4.16 18.78 10.53
CA ASP A 108 4.35 18.95 9.09
C ASP A 108 3.30 18.18 8.26
N ALA A 109 2.35 17.49 8.89
CA ALA A 109 1.35 16.70 8.16
C ALA A 109 0.13 17.51 7.69
N GLY A 110 -0.10 18.71 8.25
CA GLY A 110 -1.30 19.48 7.96
C GLY A 110 -2.57 18.70 8.29
N GLU A 111 -3.41 18.44 7.28
CA GLU A 111 -4.64 17.64 7.41
C GLU A 111 -4.40 16.14 7.12
N GLU A 112 -3.21 15.76 6.65
CA GLU A 112 -2.87 14.38 6.30
C GLU A 112 -2.53 13.54 7.53
N SER A 113 -2.69 12.23 7.43
CA SER A 113 -2.25 11.28 8.46
C SER A 113 -0.83 10.78 8.20
N GLY A 114 -0.05 10.56 9.27
CA GLY A 114 1.30 10.01 9.20
C GLY A 114 2.42 11.05 9.09
N CYS A 115 3.66 10.57 9.07
CA CYS A 115 4.85 11.42 9.16
C CYS A 115 5.52 11.73 7.81
N GLY A 116 4.95 11.27 6.70
CA GLY A 116 5.53 11.43 5.36
C GLY A 116 6.69 10.49 5.05
N ALA A 117 7.04 9.55 5.93
CA ALA A 117 8.03 8.52 5.56
C ALA A 117 7.40 7.47 4.63
N SER A 118 8.09 7.12 3.55
CA SER A 118 7.80 5.94 2.73
C SER A 118 8.98 4.98 2.67
N TRP A 119 8.68 3.70 2.54
CA TRP A 119 9.65 2.62 2.41
C TRP A 119 9.09 1.51 1.51
N VAL A 120 9.97 0.73 0.91
CA VAL A 120 9.60 -0.39 0.04
C VAL A 120 9.91 -1.71 0.72
N LEU A 121 8.93 -2.61 0.77
CA LEU A 121 9.10 -3.98 1.23
C LEU A 121 8.87 -4.95 0.08
N THR A 122 9.82 -5.85 -0.15
CA THR A 122 9.57 -7.05 -0.94
C THR A 122 8.83 -8.05 -0.08
N VAL A 123 7.58 -8.31 -0.41
CA VAL A 123 6.70 -9.25 0.29
C VAL A 123 6.57 -10.53 -0.52
N GLU A 124 6.77 -11.67 0.14
CA GLU A 124 6.55 -13.01 -0.40
C GLU A 124 5.49 -13.75 0.45
N TRP A 125 4.60 -14.51 -0.19
CA TRP A 125 3.58 -15.29 0.50
C TRP A 125 3.35 -16.66 -0.16
N GLY A 126 2.64 -17.56 0.54
CA GLY A 126 2.24 -18.88 0.03
C GLY A 126 3.30 -19.98 0.14
N GLN A 127 4.18 -19.90 1.13
CA GLN A 127 5.08 -21.01 1.51
C GLN A 127 4.36 -22.05 2.38
#